data_AF-A0A9X8ZZV8-F1
#
_entry.id   AF-A0A9X8ZZV8-F1
#
_cell.length_a   1.000
_cell.length_b   1.000
_cell.length_c   1.000
_cell.angle_alpha   90.00
_cell.angle_beta   90.00
_cell.angle_gamma   90.00
#
_symmetry.space_group_name_H-M   'P 1'
#
loop_
_entity.id
_entity.type
_entity.pdbx_description
1 polymer ?
#
loop_
_entity_poly.entity_id
_entity_poly.type
_entity_poly.pdbx_seq_one_letter_code
_entity_poly.pdbx_strand_id
1 'polypeptide(L)'
;NQYDPKGTTTRGETATFILNMLQVIENGSVEKVVGTAQINGIGVNVRSGSGTNYSIVRKTSKGEKVTVYEEKNGWLRIGTGQWIYYDSSYIDYNRL
;
A
#
# COMPACT_ATOMS: atom_id res chain seq x y z
N ASN A 1 -15.55 41.40 6.48
CA ASN A 1 -14.60 40.27 6.33
C ASN A 1 -15.36 39.04 5.89
N GLN A 2 -15.34 38.73 4.59
CA GLN A 2 -15.86 37.45 4.07
C GLN A 2 -14.82 36.37 4.33
N TYR A 3 -15.23 35.28 4.96
CA TYR A 3 -14.44 34.06 5.01
C TYR A 3 -14.61 33.36 3.66
N ASP A 4 -13.61 33.46 2.80
CA ASP A 4 -13.46 32.63 1.61
C ASP A 4 -12.82 31.31 2.03
N PRO A 5 -13.57 30.18 2.08
CA PRO A 5 -12.94 28.88 2.29
C PRO A 5 -12.09 28.53 1.07
N LYS A 6 -10.77 28.77 1.16
CA LYS A 6 -9.79 28.28 0.17
C LYS A 6 -9.63 26.77 0.31
N GLY A 7 -10.46 26.03 -0.41
CA GLY A 7 -10.31 24.59 -0.57
C GLY A 7 -11.64 23.89 -0.82
N THR A 8 -12.10 23.86 -2.07
CA THR A 8 -13.13 22.91 -2.48
C THR A 8 -12.42 21.58 -2.76
N THR A 9 -12.07 20.84 -1.71
CA THR A 9 -11.57 19.47 -1.87
C THR A 9 -12.65 18.66 -2.55
N THR A 10 -12.35 18.17 -3.74
CA THR A 10 -13.30 17.43 -4.58
C THR A 10 -13.66 16.13 -3.87
N ARG A 11 -14.87 15.60 -4.07
CA ARG A 11 -15.36 14.37 -3.39
C ARG A 11 -14.41 13.15 -3.52
N GLY A 12 -13.49 13.14 -4.48
CA GLY A 12 -12.43 12.12 -4.59
C GLY A 12 -11.19 12.39 -3.72
N GLU A 13 -10.85 13.65 -3.48
CA GLU A 13 -9.73 14.04 -2.61
C GLU A 13 -10.11 13.92 -1.12
N THR A 14 -11.37 14.21 -0.76
CA THR A 14 -11.85 14.00 0.62
C THR A 14 -11.89 12.52 0.97
N ALA A 15 -12.26 11.63 0.05
CA ALA A 15 -12.29 10.20 0.33
C ALA A 15 -10.89 9.66 0.67
N THR A 16 -9.87 10.08 -0.07
CA THR A 16 -8.48 9.70 0.19
C THR A 16 -7.98 10.29 1.51
N PHE A 17 -8.27 11.57 1.75
CA PHE A 17 -7.86 12.26 2.97
C PHE A 17 -8.55 11.67 4.22
N ILE A 18 -9.85 11.36 4.13
CA ILE A 18 -10.64 10.76 5.22
C ILE A 18 -10.21 9.31 5.45
N LEU A 19 -9.89 8.53 4.40
CA LEU A 19 -9.41 7.15 4.53
C LEU A 19 -8.05 7.11 5.23
N ASN A 20 -7.13 7.99 4.84
CA ASN A 20 -5.85 8.14 5.53
C ASN A 20 -6.02 8.67 6.97
N MET A 21 -6.97 9.58 7.21
CA MET A 21 -7.26 10.11 8.55
C MET A 21 -7.90 9.07 9.48
N LEU A 22 -8.72 8.15 8.96
CA LEU A 22 -9.27 7.03 9.75
C LEU A 22 -8.17 6.07 10.22
N GLN A 23 -7.13 5.87 9.41
CA GLN A 23 -5.99 5.00 9.77
C GLN A 23 -5.04 5.62 10.83
N VAL A 24 -5.12 6.93 11.09
CA VAL A 24 -4.34 7.63 12.14
C VAL A 24 -4.62 7.06 13.54
N ILE A 25 -5.86 6.64 13.78
CA ILE A 25 -6.40 6.54 15.15
C ILE A 25 -6.03 5.22 15.83
N GLU A 26 -5.57 4.20 15.10
CA GLU A 26 -5.29 2.88 15.68
C GLU A 26 -3.80 2.59 15.94
N ASN A 27 -2.84 3.20 15.22
CA ASN A 27 -1.42 2.77 15.31
C ASN A 27 -0.35 3.90 15.23
N GLY A 28 -0.71 5.17 15.41
CA GLY A 28 0.27 6.26 15.61
C GLY A 28 1.09 6.69 14.39
N SER A 29 0.83 6.14 13.20
CA SER A 29 1.44 6.58 11.94
C SER A 29 0.48 6.39 10.76
N VAL A 30 0.22 7.47 10.00
CA VAL A 30 -0.46 7.37 8.71
C VAL A 30 0.50 6.90 7.63
N GLU A 31 0.63 5.58 7.49
CA GLU A 31 1.23 5.06 6.28
C GLU A 31 0.26 5.31 5.13
N LYS A 32 0.61 6.25 4.24
CA LYS A 32 -0.17 6.56 3.05
C LYS A 32 -0.45 5.26 2.29
N VAL A 33 -1.71 4.84 2.21
CA VAL A 33 -2.08 3.73 1.34
C VAL A 33 -2.05 4.22 -0.10
N VAL A 34 -1.27 3.52 -0.93
CA VAL A 34 -1.16 3.79 -2.36
C VAL A 34 -1.98 2.80 -3.19
N GLY A 35 -2.43 1.69 -2.60
CA GLY A 35 -3.20 0.69 -3.32
C GLY A 35 -3.51 -0.56 -2.50
N THR A 36 -4.14 -1.52 -3.16
CA THR A 36 -4.33 -2.89 -2.66
C THR A 36 -3.78 -3.87 -3.69
N ALA A 37 -3.14 -4.94 -3.23
CA ALA A 37 -2.63 -5.99 -4.08
C ALA A 37 -3.27 -7.32 -3.70
N GLN A 38 -3.81 -8.04 -4.69
CA GLN A 38 -4.28 -9.40 -4.53
C GLN A 38 -3.24 -10.37 -5.06
N ILE A 39 -2.74 -11.22 -4.18
CA ILE A 39 -1.71 -12.21 -4.50
C ILE A 39 -2.39 -13.49 -4.99
N ASN A 40 -2.43 -13.69 -6.30
CA ASN A 40 -2.94 -14.92 -6.91
C ASN A 40 -1.84 -15.98 -7.09
N GLY A 41 -0.57 -15.59 -6.98
CA GLY A 41 0.59 -16.46 -6.98
C GLY A 41 0.71 -17.35 -5.75
N ILE A 42 1.36 -18.49 -5.93
CA ILE A 42 1.67 -19.42 -4.84
C ILE A 42 3.07 -19.10 -4.32
N GLY A 43 3.17 -18.68 -3.06
CA GLY A 43 4.46 -18.54 -2.37
C GLY A 43 5.31 -17.36 -2.84
N VAL A 44 4.71 -16.19 -3.08
CA VAL A 44 5.47 -14.97 -3.40
C VAL A 44 6.38 -14.63 -2.23
N ASN A 45 7.65 -14.37 -2.51
CA ASN A 45 8.64 -14.07 -1.48
C ASN A 45 8.44 -12.64 -0.97
N VAL A 46 8.13 -12.52 0.32
CA VAL A 46 8.15 -11.25 1.05
C VAL A 46 9.57 -11.04 1.57
N ARG A 47 10.19 -9.92 1.22
CA ARG A 47 11.55 -9.55 1.60
C ARG A 47 11.57 -8.41 2.59
N SER A 48 12.68 -8.26 3.31
CA SER A 48 12.86 -7.18 4.29
C SER A 48 13.05 -5.80 3.66
N GLY A 49 13.29 -5.70 2.36
CA GLY A 49 13.52 -4.44 1.66
C GLY A 49 13.18 -4.52 0.16
N SER A 50 13.17 -3.34 -0.48
CA SER A 50 12.88 -3.15 -1.91
C SER A 50 14.07 -3.55 -2.79
N GLY A 51 14.35 -4.85 -2.82
CA GLY A 51 15.41 -5.40 -3.67
C GLY A 51 15.63 -6.90 -3.48
N THR A 52 16.31 -7.50 -4.45
CA THR A 52 16.65 -8.94 -4.44
C THR A 52 17.79 -9.29 -3.46
N ASN A 53 18.55 -8.29 -2.99
CA ASN A 53 19.63 -8.46 -2.02
C ASN A 53 19.13 -8.58 -0.56
N TYR A 54 17.85 -8.27 -0.30
CA TYR A 54 17.26 -8.35 1.03
C TYR A 54 16.79 -9.78 1.36
N SER A 55 16.91 -10.18 2.63
CA SER A 55 16.46 -11.49 3.11
C SER A 55 14.95 -11.67 2.97
N ILE A 56 14.54 -12.92 2.72
CA ILE A 56 13.13 -13.31 2.67
C ILE A 56 12.62 -13.44 4.12
N VAL A 57 11.63 -12.64 4.49
CA VAL A 57 11.03 -12.63 5.83
C VAL A 57 9.88 -13.63 5.95
N ARG A 58 9.12 -13.82 4.87
CA ARG A 58 8.08 -14.86 4.76
C ARG A 58 7.68 -15.10 3.32
N LYS A 59 6.74 -16.02 3.10
CA LYS A 59 6.04 -16.19 1.83
C LYS A 59 4.57 -15.81 1.99
N THR A 60 3.98 -15.27 0.93
CA THR A 60 2.54 -14.98 0.88
C THR A 60 1.73 -16.26 0.68
N SER A 61 0.49 -16.23 1.15
CA SER A 61 -0.50 -17.26 0.82
C SER A 61 -1.16 -16.97 -0.52
N LYS A 62 -1.65 -18.03 -1.20
CA LYS A 62 -2.47 -17.86 -2.41
C LYS A 62 -3.81 -17.21 -2.04
N GLY A 63 -4.22 -16.20 -2.81
CA GLY A 63 -5.45 -15.44 -2.59
C GLY A 63 -5.34 -14.36 -1.52
N GLU A 64 -4.14 -14.12 -0.99
CA GLU A 64 -3.93 -13.14 0.07
C GLU A 64 -4.11 -11.72 -0.47
N LYS A 65 -4.94 -10.90 0.19
CA LYS A 65 -5.12 -9.49 -0.13
C LYS A 65 -4.30 -8.66 0.85
N VAL A 66 -3.44 -7.81 0.32
CA VAL A 66 -2.53 -6.97 1.10
C VAL A 66 -2.71 -5.51 0.71
N THR A 67 -2.56 -4.63 1.69
CA THR A 67 -2.56 -3.19 1.46
C THR A 67 -1.15 -2.76 1.07
N VAL A 68 -1.04 -1.88 0.08
CA VAL A 68 0.25 -1.35 -0.38
C VAL A 68 0.39 0.07 0.14
N TYR A 69 1.50 0.34 0.81
CA TYR A 69 1.83 1.63 1.41
C TYR A 69 2.86 2.41 0.60
N GLU A 70 3.66 1.72 -0.21
CA GLU A 70 4.70 2.34 -1.01
C GLU A 70 5.03 1.47 -2.22
N GLU A 71 5.32 2.12 -3.35
CA GLU A 71 5.87 1.48 -4.54
C GLU A 71 7.28 2.01 -4.79
N LYS A 72 8.24 1.11 -5.06
CA LYS A 72 9.63 1.50 -5.29
C LYS A 72 10.32 0.52 -6.24
N ASN A 73 10.71 0.99 -7.43
CA ASN A 73 11.43 0.19 -8.44
C ASN A 73 10.78 -1.18 -8.72
N GLY A 74 9.44 -1.23 -8.82
CA GLY A 74 8.70 -2.48 -9.02
C GLY A 74 8.50 -3.34 -7.77
N TRP A 75 8.84 -2.82 -6.58
CA TRP A 75 8.53 -3.44 -5.29
C TRP A 75 7.35 -2.75 -4.63
N LEU A 76 6.49 -3.53 -3.97
CA LEU A 76 5.35 -3.04 -3.21
C LEU A 76 5.60 -3.28 -1.73
N ARG A 77 5.54 -2.21 -0.92
CA ARG A 77 5.61 -2.30 0.54
C ARG A 77 4.24 -2.66 1.07
N ILE A 78 4.16 -3.83 1.69
CA ILE A 78 2.92 -4.38 2.25
C ILE A 78 2.86 -4.30 3.79
N GLY A 79 3.96 -3.82 4.40
CA GLY A 79 4.09 -3.61 5.82
C GLY A 79 5.51 -3.20 6.20
N THR A 80 5.74 -2.99 7.49
CA THR A 80 7.05 -2.61 8.04
C THR A 80 8.08 -3.70 7.79
N GLY A 81 9.07 -3.42 6.94
CA GLY A 81 10.07 -4.41 6.54
C GLY A 81 9.48 -5.58 5.73
N GLN A 82 8.39 -5.33 5.00
CA GLN A 82 7.75 -6.35 4.16
C GLN A 82 7.53 -5.80 2.75
N TRP A 83 8.27 -6.37 1.81
CA TRP A 83 8.29 -5.96 0.42
C TRP A 83 8.06 -7.16 -0.48
N ILE A 84 7.18 -7.01 -1.48
CA ILE A 84 6.95 -8.02 -2.50
C ILE A 84 7.35 -7.46 -3.86
N TYR A 85 7.89 -8.33 -4.72
CA TYR A 85 8.16 -7.95 -6.11
C TYR A 85 6.85 -7.98 -6.90
N TYR A 86 6.50 -6.87 -7.53
CA TYR A 86 5.32 -6.78 -8.38
C TYR A 86 5.56 -7.57 -9.68
N ASP A 87 4.69 -8.52 -9.93
CA ASP A 87 4.63 -9.26 -11.19
C ASP A 87 3.16 -9.40 -11.57
N SER A 88 2.81 -8.88 -12.75
CA SER A 88 1.44 -8.88 -13.24
C SER A 88 0.89 -10.27 -13.53
N SER A 89 1.73 -11.31 -13.60
CA SER A 89 1.30 -12.69 -13.85
C SER A 89 0.61 -13.30 -12.63
N TYR A 90 0.90 -12.77 -11.44
CA TYR A 90 0.43 -13.37 -10.19
C TYR A 90 0.03 -12.37 -9.10
N ILE A 91 0.16 -11.06 -9.36
CA ILE A 91 -0.28 -9.98 -8.46
C ILE A 91 -1.20 -9.04 -9.22
N ASP A 92 -2.45 -8.98 -8.79
CA ASP A 92 -3.39 -7.97 -9.22
C ASP A 92 -3.27 -6.75 -8.30
N TYR A 93 -2.50 -5.77 -8.74
CA TYR A 93 -2.31 -4.51 -8.02
C TYR A 93 -3.31 -3.46 -8.50
N ASN A 94 -4.16 -3.01 -7.58
CA ASN A 94 -5.10 -1.92 -7.77
C ASN A 94 -4.62 -0.68 -7.01
N ARG A 95 -4.13 0.31 -7.75
CA ARG A 95 -3.63 1.59 -7.23
C ARG A 95 -4.81 2.54 -6.96
N LEU A 96 -4.77 3.21 -5.81
CA LEU A 96 -5.74 4.24 -5.42
C LEU A 96 -5.49 5.57 -6.11
#